data_AF-A0A1V4ZRM1-F1
#
_entry.id   AF-A0A1V4ZRM1-F1
#
_cell.length_a   1.000
_cell.length_b   1.000
_cell.length_c   1.000
_cell.angle_alpha   90.00
_cell.angle_beta   90.00
_cell.angle_gamma   90.00
#
_symmetry.space_group_name_H-M   'P 1'
#
loop_
_entity.id
_entity.type
_entity.pdbx_description
1 polymer ?
#
loop_
_entity_poly.entity_id
_entity_poly.type
_entity_poly.pdbx_seq_one_letter_code
_entity_poly.pdbx_strand_id
1 'polypeptide(L)'
;MAEKNDKRIKGLEKKIGKVPRFFKELCDKDPEMYEMVMKLEEHIWDDGKLSRKTKKLIAIAIAAALRDQHAVRAQLAGAANLGVTKEEVDEALRVTFLLSGMPAYVYGKAQLEEIMK
;
A
#
# COMPACT_ATOMS: atom_id res chain seq x y z
N MET A 1 1.98 20.78 -20.87
CA MET A 1 2.00 19.38 -20.37
C MET A 1 2.94 19.23 -19.17
N ALA A 2 4.19 19.70 -19.24
CA ALA A 2 5.16 19.61 -18.13
C ALA A 2 4.65 20.16 -16.78
N GLU A 3 4.02 21.35 -16.75
CA GLU A 3 3.47 21.92 -15.50
C GLU A 3 2.32 21.11 -14.90
N LYS A 4 1.50 20.44 -15.74
CA LYS A 4 0.41 19.57 -15.28
C LYS A 4 0.96 18.29 -14.66
N ASN A 5 2.02 17.74 -15.25
CA ASN A 5 2.71 16.55 -14.74
C ASN A 5 3.45 16.84 -13.43
N ASP A 6 4.14 17.97 -13.33
CA ASP A 6 4.80 18.39 -12.08
C ASP A 6 3.78 18.56 -10.92
N LYS A 7 2.61 19.16 -11.19
CA LYS A 7 1.52 19.24 -10.21
C LYS A 7 0.99 17.87 -9.79
N ARG A 8 0.82 16.92 -10.73
CA ARG A 8 0.37 15.54 -10.45
C ARG A 8 1.37 14.80 -9.56
N ILE A 9 2.67 14.89 -9.89
CA ILE A 9 3.73 14.24 -9.11
C ILE A 9 3.83 14.82 -7.71
N LYS A 10 3.81 16.14 -7.55
CA LYS A 10 3.80 16.79 -6.23
C LYS A 10 2.57 16.40 -5.39
N GLY A 11 1.40 16.28 -6.02
CA GLY A 11 0.19 15.81 -5.35
C GLY A 11 0.31 14.37 -4.86
N LEU A 12 0.86 13.50 -5.70
CA LEU A 12 1.09 12.10 -5.34
C LEU A 12 2.19 11.97 -4.26
N GLU A 13 3.25 12.78 -4.33
CA GLU A 13 4.30 12.81 -3.31
C GLU A 13 3.76 13.17 -1.92
N LYS A 14 2.77 14.08 -1.88
CA LYS A 14 2.07 14.41 -0.63
C LYS A 14 1.20 13.26 -0.09
N LYS A 15 0.58 12.46 -0.97
CA LYS A 15 -0.33 11.36 -0.59
C LYS A 15 0.42 10.11 -0.14
N ILE A 16 1.48 9.72 -0.84
CA ILE A 16 2.17 8.41 -0.63
C ILE A 16 3.65 8.54 -0.29
N GLY A 17 4.16 9.76 -0.11
CA GLY A 17 5.58 10.00 0.14
C GLY A 17 6.40 9.88 -1.16
N LYS A 18 7.48 9.10 -1.14
CA LYS A 18 8.35 9.00 -2.32
C LYS A 18 7.64 8.30 -3.48
N VAL A 19 7.27 9.06 -4.51
CA VAL A 19 6.64 8.51 -5.72
C VAL A 19 7.61 7.58 -6.45
N PRO A 20 7.22 6.31 -6.71
CA PRO A 20 8.01 5.38 -7.49
C PRO A 20 8.32 5.93 -8.88
N ARG A 21 9.54 5.67 -9.39
CA ARG A 21 9.98 6.10 -10.72
C ARG A 21 8.99 5.72 -11.82
N PHE A 22 8.38 4.54 -11.71
CA PHE A 22 7.34 4.07 -12.62
C PHE A 22 6.20 5.08 -12.81
N PHE A 23 5.64 5.62 -11.72
CA PHE A 23 4.56 6.62 -11.81
C PHE A 23 5.02 7.95 -12.40
N LYS A 24 6.30 8.32 -12.17
CA LYS A 24 6.90 9.50 -12.83
C LYS A 24 6.96 9.32 -14.34
N GLU A 25 7.44 8.16 -14.79
CA GLU A 25 7.50 7.84 -16.22
C GLU A 25 6.11 7.66 -16.84
N LEU A 26 5.15 7.11 -16.10
CA LEU A 26 3.78 6.93 -16.58
C LEU A 26 3.10 8.28 -16.84
N CYS A 27 3.29 9.27 -15.97
CA CYS A 27 2.79 10.64 -16.19
C CYS A 27 3.24 11.26 -17.52
N ASP A 28 4.46 10.95 -17.97
CA ASP A 28 5.05 11.53 -19.18
C ASP A 28 4.76 10.72 -20.43
N LYS A 29 4.82 9.38 -20.33
CA LYS A 29 4.68 8.46 -21.47
C LYS A 29 3.24 8.11 -21.79
N ASP A 30 2.38 7.99 -20.77
CA ASP A 30 0.97 7.63 -20.92
C ASP A 30 0.10 8.35 -19.87
N PRO A 31 -0.22 9.63 -20.10
CA PRO A 31 -0.97 10.45 -19.16
C PRO A 31 -2.40 9.94 -18.92
N GLU A 32 -2.99 9.21 -19.87
CA GLU A 32 -4.35 8.68 -19.78
C GLU A 32 -4.38 7.46 -18.85
N MET A 33 -3.45 6.52 -19.05
CA MET A 33 -3.27 5.39 -18.15
C MET A 33 -2.96 5.85 -16.72
N TYR A 34 -2.13 6.89 -16.56
CA TYR A 34 -1.89 7.49 -15.24
C TYR A 34 -3.20 7.95 -14.58
N GLU A 35 -4.04 8.70 -15.30
CA GLU A 35 -5.31 9.18 -14.75
C GLU A 35 -6.26 8.02 -14.39
N MET A 36 -6.32 6.97 -15.20
CA MET A 36 -7.13 5.79 -14.90
C MET A 36 -6.66 5.07 -13.64
N VAL A 37 -5.35 4.85 -13.49
CA VAL A 37 -4.77 4.19 -12.31
C VAL A 37 -5.00 5.01 -11.04
N MET A 38 -4.84 6.34 -11.11
CA MET A 38 -5.06 7.21 -9.94
C MET A 38 -6.54 7.27 -9.53
N LYS A 39 -7.47 7.31 -10.49
CA LYS A 39 -8.91 7.25 -10.18
C LYS A 39 -9.29 5.91 -9.53
N LEU A 40 -8.74 4.81 -10.03
CA LEU A 40 -8.96 3.49 -9.43
C LEU A 40 -8.40 3.42 -8.01
N GLU A 41 -7.18 3.93 -7.79
CA GLU A 41 -6.54 3.96 -6.47
C GLU A 41 -7.40 4.73 -5.46
N GLU A 42 -7.83 5.94 -5.82
CA GLU A 42 -8.67 6.78 -4.96
C GLU A 42 -9.98 6.07 -4.60
N HIS A 43 -10.69 5.55 -5.59
CA HIS A 43 -11.96 4.85 -5.37
C HIS A 43 -11.81 3.59 -4.50
N ILE A 44 -10.73 2.82 -4.67
CA ILE A 44 -10.48 1.63 -3.85
C ILE A 44 -10.26 2.01 -2.39
N TRP A 45 -9.58 3.13 -2.10
CA TRP A 45 -9.24 3.52 -0.73
C TRP A 45 -10.29 4.34 -0.01
N ASP A 46 -11.27 4.91 -0.70
CA ASP A 46 -12.39 5.63 -0.10
C ASP A 46 -13.11 4.79 0.95
N ASP A 47 -13.53 5.40 2.06
CA ASP A 47 -14.33 4.71 3.06
C ASP A 47 -15.68 4.27 2.47
N GLY A 48 -16.13 3.07 2.85
CA GLY A 48 -17.41 2.51 2.41
C GLY A 48 -17.92 1.49 3.41
N LYS A 49 -18.34 0.31 2.93
CA LYS A 49 -18.69 -0.81 3.83
C LYS A 49 -17.50 -1.31 4.64
N LEU A 50 -16.29 -1.12 4.12
CA LEU A 50 -15.03 -1.32 4.83
C LEU A 50 -14.35 0.04 4.98
N SER A 51 -13.84 0.30 6.18
CA SER A 51 -13.01 1.48 6.42
C SER A 51 -11.68 1.35 5.67
N ARG A 52 -11.03 2.47 5.39
CA ARG A 52 -9.68 2.53 4.83
C ARG A 52 -8.67 1.79 5.70
N LYS A 53 -8.83 1.85 7.02
CA LYS A 53 -8.06 1.07 8.01
C LYS A 53 -8.22 -0.44 7.77
N THR A 54 -9.45 -0.92 7.64
CA THR A 54 -9.74 -2.33 7.35
C THR A 54 -9.17 -2.76 5.99
N LYS A 55 -9.33 -1.93 4.95
CA LYS A 55 -8.75 -2.19 3.62
C LYS A 55 -7.22 -2.26 3.68
N LYS A 56 -6.58 -1.46 4.53
CA LYS A 56 -5.12 -1.45 4.72
C LYS A 56 -4.64 -2.78 5.31
N LEU A 57 -5.33 -3.33 6.30
CA LEU A 57 -5.03 -4.66 6.86
C LEU A 57 -5.15 -5.77 5.81
N ILE A 58 -6.20 -5.74 4.98
CA ILE A 58 -6.37 -6.68 3.86
C ILE A 58 -5.19 -6.58 2.88
N ALA A 59 -4.80 -5.37 2.51
CA ALA A 59 -3.68 -5.16 1.60
C ALA A 59 -2.35 -5.69 2.16
N ILE A 60 -2.09 -5.50 3.46
CA ILE A 60 -0.91 -6.05 4.14
C ILE A 60 -0.94 -7.58 4.11
N ALA A 61 -2.08 -8.20 4.41
CA ALA A 61 -2.24 -9.65 4.38
C ALA A 61 -1.99 -10.25 2.98
N ILE A 62 -2.55 -9.63 1.93
CA ILE A 62 -2.33 -10.05 0.54
C ILE A 62 -0.84 -9.91 0.16
N ALA A 63 -0.22 -8.78 0.48
CA ALA A 63 1.20 -8.58 0.19
C ALA A 63 2.10 -9.63 0.88
N ALA A 64 1.78 -9.97 2.13
CA ALA A 64 2.49 -11.00 2.89
C ALA A 64 2.27 -12.40 2.30
N ALA A 65 1.05 -12.74 1.90
CA ALA A 65 0.72 -14.00 1.22
C ALA A 65 1.54 -14.20 -0.07
N LEU A 66 1.72 -13.12 -0.84
CA LEU A 66 2.50 -13.10 -2.07
C LEU A 66 4.01 -13.08 -1.83
N ARG A 67 4.48 -12.83 -0.59
CA ARG A 67 5.90 -12.68 -0.22
C ARG A 67 6.60 -11.60 -1.05
N ASP A 68 5.90 -10.51 -1.34
CA ASP A 68 6.45 -9.37 -2.06
C ASP A 68 6.96 -8.32 -1.07
N GLN A 69 8.29 -8.20 -0.95
CA GLN A 69 8.91 -7.26 0.01
C GLN A 69 8.48 -5.84 -0.23
N HIS A 70 8.44 -5.45 -1.50
CA HIS A 70 8.15 -4.09 -1.87
C HIS A 70 6.70 -3.76 -1.50
N ALA A 71 5.76 -4.66 -1.83
CA ALA A 71 4.36 -4.50 -1.49
C ALA A 71 4.14 -4.51 0.04
N VAL A 72 4.73 -5.44 0.78
CA VAL A 72 4.55 -5.52 2.25
C VAL A 72 5.04 -4.24 2.89
N ARG A 73 6.25 -3.77 2.54
CA ARG A 73 6.79 -2.52 3.09
C ARG A 73 5.96 -1.31 2.69
N ALA A 74 5.48 -1.25 1.44
CA ALA A 74 4.63 -0.17 0.97
C ALA A 74 3.27 -0.11 1.69
N GLN A 75 2.68 -1.26 2.02
CA GLN A 75 1.42 -1.29 2.77
C GLN A 75 1.59 -1.05 4.27
N LEU A 76 2.72 -1.46 4.86
CA LEU A 76 3.05 -1.12 6.26
C LEU A 76 3.39 0.37 6.40
N ALA A 77 4.02 0.98 5.38
CA ALA A 77 4.34 2.39 5.38
C ALA A 77 3.06 3.26 5.50
N GLY A 78 3.03 4.12 6.51
CA GLY A 78 1.88 4.99 6.77
C GLY A 78 0.62 4.28 7.30
N ALA A 79 0.66 2.97 7.57
CA ALA A 79 -0.47 2.25 8.16
C ALA A 79 -0.86 2.84 9.53
N ALA A 80 0.12 3.23 10.35
CA ALA A 80 -0.09 3.89 11.62
C ALA A 80 -0.85 5.23 11.49
N ASN A 81 -0.68 5.95 10.38
CA ASN A 81 -1.43 7.20 10.11
C ASN A 81 -2.93 6.95 9.88
N LEU A 82 -3.31 5.71 9.58
CA LEU A 82 -4.70 5.25 9.46
C LEU A 82 -5.22 4.61 10.76
N GLY A 83 -4.45 4.70 11.86
CA GLY A 83 -4.79 4.12 13.15
C GLY A 83 -4.65 2.59 13.20
N VAL A 84 -3.93 1.98 12.25
CA VAL A 84 -3.58 0.56 12.30
C VAL A 84 -2.53 0.33 13.37
N THR A 85 -2.78 -0.60 14.30
CA THR A 85 -1.81 -0.97 15.34
C THR A 85 -0.98 -2.20 14.93
N LYS A 86 0.16 -2.41 15.60
CA LYS A 86 1.03 -3.56 15.35
C LYS A 86 0.32 -4.88 15.67
N GLU A 87 -0.52 -4.89 16.70
CA GLU A 87 -1.32 -6.02 17.15
C GLU A 87 -2.37 -6.40 16.10
N GLU A 88 -3.03 -5.42 15.49
CA GLU A 88 -3.99 -5.66 14.41
C GLU A 88 -3.31 -6.27 13.17
N VAL A 89 -2.10 -5.83 12.84
CA VAL A 89 -1.34 -6.44 11.74
C VAL A 89 -0.90 -7.86 12.11
N ASP A 90 -0.43 -8.09 13.33
CA ASP A 90 -0.06 -9.44 13.78
C ASP A 90 -1.25 -10.42 13.69
N GLU A 91 -2.44 -10.00 14.12
CA GLU A 91 -3.66 -10.79 14.01
C GLU A 91 -4.02 -11.11 12.54
N ALA A 92 -3.93 -10.11 11.65
CA ALA A 92 -4.12 -10.31 10.22
C ALA A 92 -3.08 -11.28 9.61
N LEU A 93 -1.83 -11.23 10.07
CA LEU A 93 -0.79 -12.16 9.65
C LEU A 93 -1.07 -13.59 10.12
N ARG A 94 -1.71 -13.80 11.28
CA ARG A 94 -2.15 -15.15 11.71
C ARG A 94 -3.24 -15.73 10.81
N VAL A 95 -4.15 -14.91 10.30
CA VAL A 95 -5.11 -15.34 9.26
C VAL A 95 -4.37 -15.70 7.98
N THR A 96 -3.38 -14.88 7.60
CA THR A 96 -2.52 -15.13 6.43
C THR A 96 -1.74 -16.43 6.58
N PHE A 97 -1.23 -16.73 7.78
CA PHE A 97 -0.57 -18.00 8.11
C PHE A 97 -1.49 -19.19 7.83
N LEU A 98 -2.72 -19.15 8.36
CA LEU A 98 -3.68 -20.24 8.25
C LEU A 98 -3.98 -20.59 6.78
N LEU A 99 -4.07 -19.58 5.91
CA LEU A 99 -4.50 -19.75 4.51
C LEU A 99 -3.35 -19.84 3.50
N SER A 100 -2.16 -19.30 3.81
CA SER A 100 -1.01 -19.22 2.90
C SER A 100 0.27 -19.90 3.42
N GLY A 101 0.19 -20.51 4.61
CA GLY A 101 1.29 -21.26 5.24
C GLY A 101 2.31 -20.39 5.99
N MET A 102 3.18 -21.06 6.76
CA MET A 102 4.17 -20.40 7.63
C MET A 102 5.10 -19.40 6.92
N PRO A 103 5.54 -19.63 5.67
CA PRO A 103 6.41 -18.68 4.98
C PRO A 103 5.81 -17.28 4.84
N ALA A 104 4.50 -17.17 4.59
CA ALA A 104 3.83 -15.87 4.46
C ALA A 104 3.83 -15.10 5.79
N TYR A 105 3.58 -15.81 6.90
CA TYR A 105 3.61 -15.23 8.24
C TYR A 105 4.99 -14.71 8.62
N VAL A 106 6.02 -15.56 8.53
CA VAL A 106 7.39 -15.18 8.90
C VAL A 106 7.86 -13.99 8.07
N TYR A 107 7.53 -14.00 6.77
CA TYR A 107 7.88 -12.92 5.86
C TYR A 107 7.22 -11.60 6.25
N GLY A 108 5.90 -11.61 6.46
CA GLY A 108 5.17 -10.42 6.91
C GLY A 108 5.63 -9.93 8.28
N LYS A 109 5.87 -10.85 9.22
CA LYS A 109 6.29 -10.55 10.60
C LYS A 109 7.66 -9.86 10.63
N ALA A 110 8.62 -10.33 9.84
CA ALA A 110 9.93 -9.71 9.75
C ALA A 110 9.85 -8.24 9.29
N GLN A 111 9.00 -7.93 8.31
CA GLN A 111 8.81 -6.55 7.84
C GLN A 111 8.01 -5.71 8.86
N LEU A 112 7.02 -6.31 9.52
CA LEU A 112 6.24 -5.66 10.58
C LEU A 112 7.15 -5.16 11.71
N GLU A 113 8.04 -6.02 12.20
CA GLU A 113 8.96 -5.69 13.31
C GLU A 113 9.97 -4.60 12.94
N GLU A 114 10.39 -4.53 11.68
CA GLU A 114 11.30 -3.50 11.19
C GLU A 114 10.62 -2.12 11.04
N ILE A 115 9.36 -2.10 10.57
CA ILE A 115 8.66 -0.86 10.16
C ILE A 115 7.80 -0.28 11.29
N MET A 116 7.05 -1.12 12.00
CA MET A 116 6.12 -0.67 13.06
C MET A 116 6.77 -0.93 14.42
N LYS A 117 7.33 0.12 15.01
CA LYS A 117 7.93 0.10 16.36
C LYS A 117 6.87 0.04 17.43
#